data_AF-A0A8S2Z138-F1
#
_entry.id   AF-A0A8S2Z138-F1
#
_cell.length_a   1.000
_cell.length_b   1.000
_cell.length_c   1.000
_cell.angle_alpha   90.00
_cell.angle_beta   90.00
_cell.angle_gamma   90.00
#
_symmetry.space_group_name_H-M   'P 1'
#
loop_
_entity.id
_entity.type
_entity.pdbx_description
1 polymer ?
#
loop_
_entity_poly.entity_id
_entity_poly.type
_entity_poly.pdbx_seq_one_letter_code
_entity_poly.pdbx_strand_id
1 'polypeptide(L)'
;DLEWPSDDEEGLNDEIYAQSQTSSHGPSSDSQQIDLEMYPGKTDNPSRDMMRRLPKEEREQIEMQVEGFKKTKRDFEREVLKWDDRGNDIIVLAKKMCMIMMEMTDFTRGRGPLRTTMDVINAAKMISECGSKLNKLAKDVAAQCVESQSKSDLVAYVDRITLYCHQLDITSKVKADVQNISGELIVSGLDSATSLITAAKNLMNAVVLTVKASYIASTKYRNKSGNKEPIVQWKMRLPEKKPLVLFDRQNELDSRIRKGSAKTRLEPLHVLSEFQN
;
A
#
# COMPACT_ATOMS: atom_id res chain seq x y z
N ASP A 1 -22.30 -19.95 -4.98
CA ASP A 1 -21.38 -18.79 -5.11
C ASP A 1 -20.58 -18.63 -3.83
N LEU A 2 -19.32 -19.04 -3.82
CA LEU A 2 -18.42 -18.87 -2.67
C LEU A 2 -17.53 -17.66 -2.90
N GLU A 3 -17.87 -16.57 -2.23
CA GLU A 3 -17.07 -15.36 -2.11
C GLU A 3 -15.73 -15.65 -1.42
N TRP A 4 -14.72 -14.84 -1.73
CA TRP A 4 -13.47 -14.84 -0.97
C TRP A 4 -13.75 -14.43 0.48
N PRO A 5 -12.97 -14.93 1.47
CA PRO A 5 -13.07 -14.43 2.83
C PRO A 5 -13.03 -12.90 2.83
N SER A 6 -14.01 -12.26 3.46
CA SER A 6 -14.03 -10.81 3.64
C SER A 6 -12.81 -10.40 4.46
N ASP A 7 -12.00 -9.48 3.94
CA ASP A 7 -10.88 -8.92 4.67
C ASP A 7 -11.39 -7.80 5.58
N ASP A 8 -11.39 -8.01 6.90
CA ASP A 8 -11.71 -6.95 7.89
C ASP A 8 -10.69 -5.78 7.91
N GLU A 9 -9.66 -5.80 7.05
CA GLU A 9 -8.59 -4.81 6.96
C GLU A 9 -8.72 -3.80 5.79
N GLU A 10 -9.91 -3.62 5.20
CA GLU A 10 -10.13 -2.65 4.10
C GLU A 10 -9.77 -1.20 4.50
N GLY A 11 -10.06 -0.77 5.73
CA GLY A 11 -9.88 0.61 6.16
C GLY A 11 -8.43 1.12 6.20
N LEU A 12 -7.43 0.23 6.26
CA LEU A 12 -6.01 0.60 6.29
C LEU A 12 -5.39 0.67 4.89
N ASN A 13 -5.92 -0.13 3.94
CA ASN A 13 -5.55 -0.02 2.53
C ASN A 13 -5.95 1.34 1.96
N ASP A 14 -7.09 1.86 2.39
CA ASP A 14 -7.59 3.19 2.03
C ASP A 14 -6.63 4.31 2.46
N GLU A 15 -5.89 4.15 3.55
CA GLU A 15 -5.00 5.22 4.02
C GLU A 15 -3.77 5.39 3.11
N ILE A 16 -3.12 4.29 2.71
CA ILE A 16 -2.03 4.34 1.72
C ILE A 16 -2.57 4.83 0.38
N TYR A 17 -3.73 4.32 -0.04
CA TYR A 17 -4.36 4.66 -1.32
C TYR A 17 -4.84 6.12 -1.40
N ALA A 18 -5.38 6.67 -0.31
CA ALA A 18 -5.79 8.07 -0.22
C ALA A 18 -4.58 9.03 -0.15
N GLN A 19 -3.50 8.62 0.54
CA GLN A 19 -2.29 9.44 0.66
C GLN A 19 -1.47 9.51 -0.64
N SER A 20 -1.47 8.45 -1.44
CA SER A 20 -0.83 8.46 -2.76
C SER A 20 -1.60 9.31 -3.79
N GLN A 21 -2.91 9.47 -3.65
CA GLN A 21 -3.71 10.37 -4.50
C GLN A 21 -3.54 11.85 -4.14
N THR A 22 -3.45 12.18 -2.85
CA THR A 22 -3.32 13.57 -2.36
C THR A 22 -1.94 14.20 -2.55
N SER A 23 -0.92 13.41 -2.91
CA SER A 23 0.44 13.88 -3.22
C SER A 23 0.60 14.38 -4.67
N SER A 24 -0.46 14.36 -5.48
CA SER A 24 -0.53 15.02 -6.77
C SER A 24 -1.31 16.34 -6.68
N HIS A 25 -0.66 17.47 -6.99
CA HIS A 25 -1.34 18.77 -7.09
C HIS A 25 -2.04 18.89 -8.46
N GLY A 26 -3.36 19.11 -8.44
CA GLY A 26 -4.14 19.77 -9.50
C GLY A 26 -5.18 18.89 -10.23
N PRO A 27 -6.47 19.30 -10.31
CA PRO A 27 -7.51 18.53 -10.96
C PRO A 27 -7.47 18.79 -12.48
N SER A 28 -7.40 17.73 -13.28
CA SER A 28 -7.83 17.80 -14.67
C SER A 28 -9.11 16.98 -14.78
N SER A 29 -10.22 17.69 -14.93
CA SER A 29 -11.49 17.14 -15.38
C SER A 29 -11.31 16.54 -16.76
N ASP A 30 -11.53 15.23 -16.87
CA ASP A 30 -12.22 14.62 -18.01
C ASP A 30 -12.58 13.18 -17.63
N SER A 31 -13.71 13.04 -16.94
CA SER A 31 -14.37 11.75 -16.78
C SER A 31 -15.14 11.46 -18.06
N GLN A 32 -14.46 10.95 -19.08
CA GLN A 32 -15.13 10.26 -20.17
C GLN A 32 -15.50 8.86 -19.67
N GLN A 33 -16.76 8.72 -19.31
CA GLN A 33 -17.45 7.46 -19.07
C GLN A 33 -17.52 6.71 -20.41
N ILE A 34 -16.56 5.81 -20.66
CA ILE A 34 -16.63 4.90 -21.80
C ILE A 34 -17.41 3.66 -21.33
N ASP A 35 -18.67 3.63 -21.73
CA ASP A 35 -19.55 2.48 -21.68
C ASP A 35 -19.03 1.45 -22.68
N LEU A 36 -18.27 0.45 -22.21
CA LEU A 36 -17.67 -0.56 -23.09
C LEU A 36 -18.58 -1.78 -23.13
N GLU A 37 -19.40 -1.80 -24.19
CA GLU A 37 -20.28 -2.88 -24.59
C GLU A 37 -19.61 -4.26 -24.55
N MET A 38 -20.43 -5.21 -24.10
CA MET A 38 -20.17 -6.64 -24.03
C MET A 38 -19.92 -7.23 -25.44
N TYR A 39 -18.66 -7.43 -25.82
CA TYR A 39 -18.31 -8.28 -26.97
C TYR A 39 -17.91 -9.69 -26.50
N PRO A 40 -18.68 -10.74 -26.85
CA PRO A 40 -18.28 -12.11 -26.58
C PRO A 40 -17.38 -12.58 -27.73
N GLY A 41 -16.06 -12.49 -27.56
CA GLY A 41 -15.13 -12.93 -28.60
C GLY A 41 -13.67 -12.98 -28.14
N LYS A 42 -13.23 -14.19 -27.77
CA LYS A 42 -11.83 -14.66 -27.66
C LYS A 42 -10.85 -13.74 -26.93
N THR A 43 -10.67 -13.97 -25.63
CA THR A 43 -9.54 -13.42 -24.88
C THR A 43 -8.55 -14.52 -24.51
N ASP A 44 -7.48 -14.68 -25.31
CA ASP A 44 -6.31 -15.53 -25.02
C ASP A 44 -5.41 -14.93 -23.91
N ASN A 45 -5.99 -14.16 -23.00
CA ASN A 45 -5.26 -13.47 -21.93
C ASN A 45 -5.87 -13.83 -20.58
N PRO A 46 -5.08 -14.31 -19.60
CA PRO A 46 -5.52 -14.48 -18.23
C PRO A 46 -6.18 -13.23 -17.70
N SER A 47 -7.50 -13.32 -17.66
CA SER A 47 -8.35 -12.27 -17.14
C SER A 47 -8.53 -12.55 -15.66
N ARG A 48 -8.65 -11.48 -14.86
CA ARG A 48 -8.94 -11.55 -13.43
C ARG A 48 -10.05 -12.56 -13.08
N ASP A 49 -11.02 -12.73 -13.98
CA ASP A 49 -12.12 -13.70 -13.84
C ASP A 49 -11.66 -15.16 -13.87
N MET A 50 -10.57 -15.49 -14.57
CA MET A 50 -9.98 -16.84 -14.54
C MET A 50 -9.40 -17.15 -13.17
N MET A 51 -8.80 -16.17 -12.49
CA MET A 51 -8.30 -16.34 -11.12
C MET A 51 -9.44 -16.60 -10.11
N ARG A 52 -10.66 -16.09 -10.38
CA ARG A 52 -11.85 -16.40 -9.55
C ARG A 52 -12.34 -17.84 -9.72
N ARG A 53 -12.08 -18.43 -10.89
CA ARG A 53 -12.54 -19.78 -11.28
C ARG A 53 -11.53 -20.88 -10.94
N LEU A 54 -10.39 -20.55 -10.33
CA LEU A 54 -9.43 -21.54 -9.87
C LEU A 54 -10.07 -22.55 -8.90
N PRO A 55 -9.60 -23.81 -8.88
CA PRO A 55 -10.03 -24.80 -7.91
C PRO A 55 -9.89 -24.28 -6.47
N LYS A 56 -10.77 -24.74 -5.58
CA LYS A 56 -10.80 -24.30 -4.17
C LYS A 56 -9.44 -24.51 -3.48
N GLU A 57 -8.81 -25.66 -3.72
CA GLU A 57 -7.51 -26.02 -3.15
C GLU A 57 -6.41 -25.04 -3.58
N GLU A 58 -6.38 -24.66 -4.86
CA GLU A 58 -5.43 -23.66 -5.37
C GLU A 58 -5.68 -22.27 -4.77
N ARG A 59 -6.96 -21.87 -4.65
CA ARG A 59 -7.35 -20.60 -4.04
C ARG A 59 -6.91 -20.51 -2.57
N GLU A 60 -7.07 -21.58 -1.80
CA GLU A 60 -6.64 -21.65 -0.40
C GLU A 60 -5.11 -21.51 -0.26
N GLN A 61 -4.35 -22.12 -1.16
CA GLN A 61 -2.89 -21.95 -1.19
C GLN A 61 -2.46 -20.54 -1.58
N ILE A 62 -3.17 -19.92 -2.54
CA ILE A 62 -2.95 -18.51 -2.89
C ILE A 62 -3.23 -17.61 -1.68
N GLU A 63 -4.34 -17.83 -0.97
CA GLU A 63 -4.68 -17.03 0.23
C GLU A 63 -3.62 -17.19 1.32
N MET A 64 -3.09 -18.39 1.54
CA MET A 64 -2.00 -18.62 2.48
C MET A 64 -0.73 -17.81 2.11
N GLN A 65 -0.37 -17.74 0.83
CA GLN A 65 0.76 -16.91 0.38
C GLN A 65 0.47 -15.41 0.56
N VAL A 66 -0.77 -14.99 0.28
CA VAL A 66 -1.21 -13.60 0.46
C VAL A 66 -1.17 -13.22 1.94
N GLU A 67 -1.55 -14.09 2.87
CA GLU A 67 -1.44 -13.82 4.31
C GLU A 67 0.03 -13.59 4.72
N GLY A 68 0.94 -14.39 4.17
CA GLY A 68 2.38 -14.16 4.31
C GLY A 68 2.82 -12.78 3.79
N PHE A 69 2.26 -12.32 2.67
CA PHE A 69 2.51 -10.98 2.14
C PHE A 69 1.89 -9.87 2.99
N LYS A 70 0.67 -10.04 3.51
CA LYS A 70 -0.02 -9.11 4.44
C LYS A 70 0.81 -8.88 5.71
N LYS A 71 1.48 -9.91 6.22
CA LYS A 71 2.43 -9.73 7.34
C LYS A 71 3.59 -8.79 6.97
N THR A 72 4.19 -8.98 5.81
CA THR A 72 5.25 -8.09 5.30
C THR A 72 4.74 -6.67 5.02
N LYS A 73 3.50 -6.51 4.56
CA LYS A 73 2.83 -5.21 4.43
C LYS A 73 2.73 -4.49 5.78
N ARG A 74 2.32 -5.19 6.85
CA ARG A 74 2.27 -4.60 8.20
C ARG A 74 3.64 -4.14 8.69
N ASP A 75 4.71 -4.89 8.38
CA ASP A 75 6.09 -4.47 8.65
C ASP A 75 6.47 -3.21 7.86
N PHE A 76 6.06 -3.14 6.61
CA PHE A 76 6.24 -1.96 5.75
C PHE A 76 5.52 -0.74 6.31
N GLU A 77 4.24 -0.87 6.67
CA GLU A 77 3.43 0.22 7.22
C GLU A 77 4.05 0.78 8.50
N ARG A 78 4.45 -0.09 9.44
CA ARG A 78 5.12 0.32 10.67
C ARG A 78 6.38 1.14 10.40
N GLU A 79 7.11 0.80 9.35
CA GLU A 79 8.34 1.51 9.01
C GLU A 79 8.09 2.80 8.24
N VAL A 80 7.13 2.81 7.32
CA VAL A 80 6.95 3.88 6.34
C VAL A 80 5.96 4.94 6.82
N LEU A 81 4.87 4.56 7.49
CA LEU A 81 3.80 5.49 7.88
C LEU A 81 4.19 6.46 9.00
N LYS A 82 5.28 6.18 9.74
CA LYS A 82 5.81 7.12 10.74
C LYS A 82 6.46 8.35 10.13
N TRP A 83 6.77 8.33 8.83
CA TRP A 83 7.46 9.40 8.13
C TRP A 83 6.52 10.30 7.33
N ASP A 84 6.71 11.61 7.45
CA ASP A 84 6.15 12.59 6.53
C ASP A 84 6.90 12.45 5.19
N ASP A 85 6.14 12.34 4.11
CA ASP A 85 6.64 12.16 2.75
C ASP A 85 6.96 13.49 2.06
N ARG A 86 6.59 14.63 2.66
CA ARG A 86 6.92 15.96 2.12
C ARG A 86 8.44 16.18 2.08
N GLY A 87 8.98 16.20 0.86
CA GLY A 87 10.43 16.33 0.64
C GLY A 87 11.22 15.04 0.88
N ASN A 88 10.55 13.89 0.86
CA ASN A 88 11.18 12.59 0.99
C ASN A 88 10.69 11.61 -0.10
N ASP A 89 11.31 11.72 -1.28
CA ASP A 89 10.96 10.89 -2.43
C ASP A 89 11.22 9.39 -2.19
N ILE A 90 12.09 9.02 -1.25
CA ILE A 90 12.29 7.61 -0.86
C ILE A 90 10.99 7.04 -0.27
N ILE A 91 10.31 7.79 0.61
CA ILE A 91 9.03 7.38 1.21
C ILE A 91 7.91 7.38 0.16
N VAL A 92 7.85 8.39 -0.71
CA VAL A 92 6.85 8.46 -1.79
C VAL A 92 6.96 7.25 -2.72
N LEU A 93 8.18 6.94 -3.18
CA LEU A 93 8.43 5.80 -4.07
C LEU A 93 8.14 4.48 -3.37
N ALA A 94 8.53 4.33 -2.10
CA ALA A 94 8.23 3.12 -1.33
C ALA A 94 6.72 2.88 -1.23
N LYS A 95 5.92 3.91 -0.91
CA LYS A 95 4.45 3.80 -0.85
C LYS A 95 3.85 3.42 -2.20
N LYS A 96 4.32 4.05 -3.28
CA LYS A 96 3.86 3.72 -4.64
C LYS A 96 4.17 2.27 -5.01
N MET A 97 5.38 1.78 -4.71
CA MET A 97 5.74 0.38 -4.94
C MET A 97 4.87 -0.58 -4.11
N CYS A 98 4.57 -0.23 -2.86
CA CYS A 98 3.69 -1.01 -1.98
C CYS A 98 2.28 -1.15 -2.57
N MET A 99 1.68 -0.03 -2.97
CA MET A 99 0.35 0.01 -3.59
C MET A 99 0.26 -0.88 -4.82
N ILE A 100 1.22 -0.76 -5.74
CA ILE A 100 1.21 -1.58 -6.97
C ILE A 100 1.40 -3.07 -6.65
N MET A 101 2.27 -3.43 -5.70
CA MET A 101 2.42 -4.83 -5.26
C MET A 101 1.13 -5.38 -4.65
N MET A 102 0.37 -4.57 -3.91
CA MET A 102 -0.95 -4.97 -3.41
C MET A 102 -1.92 -5.25 -4.56
N GLU A 103 -2.02 -4.35 -5.54
CA GLU A 103 -2.87 -4.56 -6.72
C GLU A 103 -2.51 -5.84 -7.49
N MET A 104 -1.21 -6.14 -7.62
CA MET A 104 -0.72 -7.37 -8.24
C MET A 104 -1.05 -8.63 -7.43
N THR A 105 -1.04 -8.57 -6.10
CA THR A 105 -1.44 -9.69 -5.23
C THR A 105 -2.97 -9.81 -5.07
N ASP A 106 -3.72 -8.74 -5.31
CA ASP A 106 -5.18 -8.79 -5.43
C ASP A 106 -5.60 -9.46 -6.74
N PHE A 107 -4.85 -9.22 -7.82
CA PHE A 107 -5.10 -9.87 -9.11
C PHE A 107 -5.06 -11.39 -9.00
N THR A 108 -4.14 -11.95 -8.20
CA THR A 108 -4.06 -13.42 -8.03
C THR A 108 -5.26 -14.02 -7.29
N ARG A 109 -6.02 -13.20 -6.57
CA ARG A 109 -7.31 -13.57 -5.95
C ARG A 109 -8.50 -13.25 -6.85
N GLY A 110 -8.26 -12.79 -8.08
CA GLY A 110 -9.31 -12.36 -8.99
C GLY A 110 -10.05 -11.09 -8.53
N ARG A 111 -9.41 -10.22 -7.75
CA ARG A 111 -9.98 -8.95 -7.30
C ARG A 111 -9.03 -7.78 -7.60
N GLY A 112 -9.37 -6.59 -7.12
CA GLY A 112 -8.58 -5.40 -7.36
C GLY A 112 -8.74 -4.80 -8.76
N PRO A 113 -7.96 -3.75 -9.07
CA PRO A 113 -8.15 -2.93 -10.26
C PRO A 113 -7.59 -3.54 -11.55
N LEU A 114 -6.58 -4.41 -11.45
CA LEU A 114 -5.94 -5.05 -12.60
C LEU A 114 -6.90 -6.08 -13.21
N ARG A 115 -7.17 -5.99 -14.51
CA ARG A 115 -8.17 -6.83 -15.19
C ARG A 115 -7.52 -7.92 -16.03
N THR A 116 -6.36 -7.63 -16.60
CA THR A 116 -5.67 -8.51 -17.56
C THR A 116 -4.22 -8.77 -17.14
N THR A 117 -3.62 -9.86 -17.63
CA THR A 117 -2.17 -10.09 -17.51
C THR A 117 -1.35 -8.92 -18.06
N MET A 118 -1.85 -8.20 -19.08
CA MET A 118 -1.17 -7.02 -19.59
C MET A 118 -1.09 -5.90 -18.54
N ASP A 119 -2.14 -5.71 -17.74
CA ASP A 119 -2.14 -4.75 -16.64
C ASP A 119 -1.10 -5.15 -15.58
N VAL A 120 -0.98 -6.44 -15.27
CA VAL A 120 0.04 -6.98 -14.34
C VAL A 120 1.45 -6.74 -14.86
N ILE A 121 1.69 -6.97 -16.16
CA ILE A 121 2.98 -6.69 -16.81
C ILE A 121 3.30 -5.19 -16.74
N ASN A 122 2.32 -4.32 -16.99
CA ASN A 122 2.50 -2.88 -16.91
C ASN A 122 2.76 -2.41 -15.46
N ALA A 123 2.07 -2.99 -14.48
CA ALA A 123 2.32 -2.77 -13.06
C ALA A 123 3.78 -3.13 -12.68
N ALA A 124 4.29 -4.27 -13.16
CA ALA A 124 5.69 -4.67 -12.92
C ALA A 124 6.71 -3.70 -13.55
N LYS A 125 6.40 -3.15 -14.73
CA LYS A 125 7.23 -2.09 -15.35
C LYS A 125 7.22 -0.81 -14.51
N MET A 126 6.06 -0.38 -14.03
CA MET A 126 5.94 0.78 -13.15
C MET A 126 6.73 0.60 -11.85
N ILE A 127 6.70 -0.60 -11.26
CA ILE A 127 7.54 -0.96 -10.11
C ILE A 127 9.02 -0.87 -10.46
N SER A 128 9.43 -1.37 -11.62
CA SER A 128 10.85 -1.34 -12.05
C SER A 128 11.36 0.10 -12.24
N GLU A 129 10.52 1.01 -12.76
CA GLU A 129 10.83 2.44 -12.84
C GLU A 129 10.95 3.08 -11.46
N CYS A 130 10.02 2.80 -10.55
CA CYS A 130 10.05 3.30 -9.18
C CYS A 130 11.28 2.78 -8.43
N GLY A 131 11.59 1.49 -8.55
CA GLY A 131 12.76 0.84 -7.97
C GLY A 131 14.06 1.46 -8.49
N SER A 132 14.14 1.78 -9.79
CA SER A 132 15.30 2.45 -10.37
C SER A 132 15.50 3.86 -9.81
N LYS A 133 14.42 4.64 -9.63
CA LYS A 133 14.47 5.97 -9.01
C LYS A 133 14.86 5.88 -7.52
N LEU A 134 14.28 4.93 -6.79
CA LEU A 134 14.57 4.67 -5.39
C LEU A 134 16.05 4.30 -5.20
N ASN A 135 16.58 3.45 -6.08
CA ASN A 135 17.98 3.05 -6.08
C ASN A 135 18.93 4.22 -6.28
N LYS A 136 18.60 5.14 -7.21
CA LYS A 136 19.40 6.34 -7.45
C LYS A 136 19.46 7.21 -6.18
N LEU A 137 18.31 7.57 -5.61
CA LEU A 137 18.25 8.39 -4.40
C LEU A 137 18.99 7.75 -3.22
N ALA A 138 18.79 6.45 -3.00
CA ALA A 138 19.44 5.73 -1.92
C ALA A 138 20.97 5.63 -2.11
N LYS A 139 21.46 5.49 -3.35
CA LYS A 139 22.90 5.54 -3.66
C LYS A 139 23.48 6.93 -3.45
N ASP A 140 22.74 7.98 -3.79
CA ASP A 140 23.15 9.35 -3.50
C ASP A 140 23.26 9.57 -1.97
N VAL A 141 22.31 9.06 -1.18
CA VAL A 141 22.37 9.08 0.30
C VAL A 141 23.60 8.33 0.81
N ALA A 142 23.85 7.13 0.27
CA ALA A 142 25.01 6.32 0.62
C ALA A 142 26.34 7.04 0.29
N ALA A 143 26.39 7.85 -0.77
CA ALA A 143 27.57 8.62 -1.15
C ALA A 143 27.89 9.76 -0.15
N GLN A 144 26.89 10.28 0.55
CA GLN A 144 27.06 11.32 1.57
C GLN A 144 27.35 10.78 2.98
N CYS A 145 27.10 9.48 3.21
CA CYS A 145 27.36 8.80 4.47
C CYS A 145 28.87 8.68 4.75
N VAL A 146 29.31 9.08 5.95
CA VAL A 146 30.72 8.98 6.38
C VAL A 146 31.10 7.62 6.94
N GLU A 147 30.10 6.91 7.46
CA GLU A 147 30.28 5.62 8.09
C GLU A 147 30.25 4.52 7.04
N SER A 148 31.38 3.83 6.87
CA SER A 148 31.56 2.81 5.84
C SER A 148 30.57 1.64 5.97
N GLN A 149 30.23 1.23 7.20
CA GLN A 149 29.31 0.12 7.42
C GLN A 149 27.88 0.47 6.98
N SER A 150 27.33 1.57 7.49
CA SER A 150 26.00 2.09 7.11
C SER A 150 25.87 2.31 5.61
N LYS A 151 26.94 2.79 4.95
CA LYS A 151 27.02 2.90 3.49
C LYS A 151 26.95 1.54 2.80
N SER A 152 27.74 0.57 3.26
CA SER A 152 27.79 -0.78 2.68
C SER A 152 26.44 -1.49 2.81
N ASP A 153 25.81 -1.41 3.98
CA ASP A 153 24.51 -2.03 4.25
C ASP A 153 23.43 -1.44 3.32
N LEU A 154 23.38 -0.11 3.19
CA LEU A 154 22.44 0.57 2.31
C LEU A 154 22.62 0.14 0.85
N VAL A 155 23.86 0.14 0.34
CA VAL A 155 24.13 -0.28 -1.04
C VAL A 155 23.71 -1.74 -1.28
N ALA A 156 23.98 -2.64 -0.33
CA ALA A 156 23.59 -4.04 -0.44
C ALA A 156 22.06 -4.21 -0.51
N TYR A 157 21.28 -3.49 0.30
CA TYR A 157 19.82 -3.54 0.23
C TYR A 157 19.26 -2.94 -1.06
N VAL A 158 19.88 -1.86 -1.55
CA VAL A 158 19.53 -1.22 -2.83
C VAL A 158 19.76 -2.17 -4.02
N ASP A 159 20.86 -2.92 -4.04
CA ASP A 159 21.11 -3.86 -5.13
C ASP A 159 20.12 -5.05 -5.10
N ARG A 160 19.62 -5.44 -3.91
CA ARG A 160 18.53 -6.42 -3.79
C ARG A 160 17.21 -5.94 -4.39
N ILE A 161 16.91 -4.63 -4.33
CA ILE A 161 15.72 -4.07 -5.01
C ILE A 161 15.80 -4.34 -6.52
N THR A 162 16.97 -4.13 -7.14
CA THR A 162 17.16 -4.39 -8.58
C THR A 162 16.86 -5.85 -8.92
N LEU A 163 17.40 -6.79 -8.13
CA LEU A 163 17.16 -8.22 -8.30
C LEU A 163 15.67 -8.56 -8.19
N TYR A 164 14.98 -8.07 -7.16
CA TYR A 164 13.58 -8.43 -6.94
C TYR A 164 12.61 -7.73 -7.89
N CYS A 165 12.91 -6.51 -8.37
CA CYS A 165 12.16 -5.90 -9.47
C CYS A 165 12.25 -6.77 -10.73
N HIS A 166 13.45 -7.30 -11.05
CA HIS A 166 13.61 -8.19 -12.19
C HIS A 166 12.86 -9.52 -12.03
N GLN A 167 12.91 -10.13 -10.84
CA GLN A 167 12.12 -11.33 -10.56
C GLN A 167 10.61 -11.08 -10.70
N LEU A 168 10.12 -9.93 -10.21
CA LEU A 168 8.71 -9.57 -10.34
C LEU A 168 8.30 -9.33 -11.81
N ASP A 169 9.16 -8.72 -12.61
CA ASP A 169 8.93 -8.56 -14.06
C ASP A 169 8.85 -9.92 -14.78
N ILE A 170 9.71 -10.87 -14.45
CA ILE A 170 9.64 -12.24 -14.99
C ILE A 170 8.32 -12.91 -14.60
N THR A 171 7.98 -12.93 -13.32
CA THR A 171 6.78 -13.61 -12.83
C THR A 171 5.48 -12.96 -13.33
N SER A 172 5.48 -11.66 -13.61
CA SER A 172 4.34 -10.96 -14.21
C SER A 172 3.98 -11.43 -15.63
N LYS A 173 4.95 -12.01 -16.35
CA LYS A 173 4.81 -12.46 -17.74
C LYS A 173 4.41 -13.93 -17.86
N VAL A 174 4.48 -14.68 -16.77
CA VAL A 174 4.08 -16.08 -16.74
C VAL A 174 2.56 -16.15 -16.89
N LYS A 175 2.10 -16.93 -17.86
CA LYS A 175 0.67 -17.16 -18.09
C LYS A 175 0.22 -18.38 -17.30
N ALA A 176 -0.98 -18.31 -16.74
CA ALA A 176 -1.66 -19.50 -16.23
C ALA A 176 -1.91 -20.48 -17.39
N ASP A 177 -1.73 -21.77 -17.12
CA ASP A 177 -2.05 -22.80 -18.11
C ASP A 177 -3.57 -23.05 -18.10
N VAL A 178 -4.15 -23.20 -19.29
CA VAL A 178 -5.59 -23.35 -19.49
C VAL A 178 -5.84 -24.57 -20.35
N GLN A 179 -6.40 -25.60 -19.73
CA GLN A 179 -6.70 -26.87 -20.38
C GLN A 179 -8.21 -27.04 -20.52
N ASN A 180 -8.68 -27.43 -21.69
CA ASN A 180 -10.08 -27.80 -21.91
C ASN A 180 -10.20 -29.32 -21.81
N ILE A 181 -10.74 -29.81 -20.70
CA ILE A 181 -10.95 -31.23 -20.46
C ILE A 181 -12.46 -31.47 -20.44
N SER A 182 -12.96 -32.24 -21.42
CA SER A 182 -14.36 -32.65 -21.49
C SER A 182 -15.38 -31.49 -21.51
N GLY A 183 -15.01 -30.34 -22.08
CA GLY A 183 -15.86 -29.15 -22.14
C GLY A 183 -15.80 -28.26 -20.90
N GLU A 184 -15.05 -28.67 -19.88
CA GLU A 184 -14.73 -27.89 -18.69
C GLU A 184 -13.35 -27.23 -18.87
N LEU A 185 -13.28 -25.93 -18.60
CA LEU A 185 -12.05 -25.16 -18.71
C LEU A 185 -11.31 -25.18 -17.36
N ILE A 186 -10.29 -26.03 -17.24
CA ILE A 186 -9.45 -26.15 -16.06
C ILE A 186 -8.29 -25.17 -16.21
N VAL A 187 -8.16 -24.25 -15.26
CA VAL A 187 -7.07 -23.28 -15.20
C VAL A 187 -6.12 -23.71 -14.09
N SER A 188 -4.86 -24.02 -14.41
CA SER A 188 -3.81 -24.19 -13.42
C SER A 188 -2.96 -22.91 -13.37
N GLY A 189 -3.26 -22.06 -12.40
CA GLY A 189 -2.62 -20.76 -12.22
C GLY A 189 -1.78 -20.66 -10.95
N LEU A 190 -1.80 -21.69 -10.12
CA LEU A 190 -1.20 -21.72 -8.79
C LEU A 190 0.29 -21.33 -8.77
N ASP A 191 1.13 -22.00 -9.56
CA ASP A 191 2.58 -21.74 -9.53
C ASP A 191 2.92 -20.32 -10.00
N SER A 192 2.21 -19.82 -11.01
CA SER A 192 2.36 -18.45 -11.50
C SER A 192 1.95 -17.44 -10.43
N ALA A 193 0.79 -17.65 -9.78
CA ALA A 193 0.27 -16.78 -8.74
C ALA A 193 1.16 -16.75 -7.49
N THR A 194 1.56 -17.92 -6.99
CA THR A 194 2.40 -18.04 -5.80
C THR A 194 3.82 -17.50 -6.03
N SER A 195 4.37 -17.67 -7.24
CA SER A 195 5.65 -17.07 -7.64
C SER A 195 5.57 -15.55 -7.69
N LEU A 196 4.49 -14.99 -8.23
CA LEU A 196 4.25 -13.55 -8.28
C LEU A 196 4.16 -12.95 -6.86
N ILE A 197 3.36 -13.57 -5.97
CA ILE A 197 3.22 -13.14 -4.58
C ILE A 197 4.56 -13.21 -3.84
N THR A 198 5.34 -14.28 -4.06
CA THR A 198 6.65 -14.45 -3.43
C THR A 198 7.64 -13.39 -3.89
N ALA A 199 7.68 -13.08 -5.18
CA ALA A 199 8.51 -12.01 -5.73
C ALA A 199 8.12 -10.64 -5.13
N ALA A 200 6.82 -10.34 -5.04
CA ALA A 200 6.32 -9.12 -4.43
C ALA A 200 6.69 -9.03 -2.93
N LYS A 201 6.55 -10.12 -2.17
CA LYS A 201 6.96 -10.19 -0.76
C LYS A 201 8.44 -9.92 -0.57
N ASN A 202 9.29 -10.51 -1.41
CA ASN A 202 10.74 -10.30 -1.36
C ASN A 202 11.11 -8.85 -1.69
N LEU A 203 10.47 -8.27 -2.69
CA LEU A 203 10.65 -6.87 -3.05
C LEU A 203 10.20 -5.94 -1.91
N MET A 204 9.04 -6.16 -1.32
CA MET A 204 8.53 -5.38 -0.18
C MET A 204 9.52 -5.39 0.99
N ASN A 205 10.04 -6.56 1.36
CA ASN A 205 11.07 -6.67 2.41
C ASN A 205 12.34 -5.87 2.08
N ALA A 206 12.81 -5.94 0.84
CA ALA A 206 13.97 -5.15 0.41
C ALA A 206 13.71 -3.65 0.48
N VAL A 207 12.51 -3.20 0.08
CA VAL A 207 12.12 -1.79 0.19
C VAL A 207 12.11 -1.33 1.66
N VAL A 208 11.54 -2.12 2.58
CA VAL A 208 11.54 -1.79 4.03
C VAL A 208 12.96 -1.63 4.57
N LEU A 209 13.86 -2.55 4.22
CA LEU A 209 15.26 -2.50 4.66
C LEU A 209 15.98 -1.29 4.06
N THR A 210 15.74 -0.98 2.79
CA THR A 210 16.30 0.21 2.15
C THR A 210 15.80 1.50 2.79
N VAL A 211 14.52 1.62 3.16
CA VAL A 211 14.00 2.79 3.89
C VAL A 211 14.71 2.95 5.24
N LYS A 212 14.81 1.86 6.03
CA LYS A 212 15.53 1.86 7.33
C LYS A 212 16.98 2.28 7.18
N ALA A 213 17.70 1.64 6.27
CA ALA A 213 19.12 1.89 6.04
C ALA A 213 19.36 3.30 5.46
N SER A 214 18.45 3.81 4.62
CA SER A 214 18.52 5.18 4.09
C SER A 214 18.40 6.21 5.21
N TYR A 215 17.48 6.00 6.15
CA TYR A 215 17.38 6.85 7.34
C TYR A 215 18.67 6.82 8.15
N ILE A 216 19.17 5.62 8.50
CA ILE A 216 20.39 5.46 9.30
C ILE A 216 21.57 6.17 8.61
N ALA A 217 21.81 5.90 7.33
CA ALA A 217 22.88 6.53 6.55
C ALA A 217 22.73 8.06 6.49
N SER A 218 21.50 8.56 6.36
CA SER A 218 21.21 10.01 6.38
C SER A 218 21.54 10.67 7.71
N THR A 219 21.48 9.95 8.84
CA THR A 219 21.91 10.50 10.15
C THR A 219 23.44 10.60 10.29
N LYS A 220 24.20 9.92 9.42
CA LYS A 220 25.67 9.82 9.44
C LYS A 220 26.32 10.65 8.34
N TYR A 221 25.69 11.75 7.91
CA TYR A 221 26.20 12.59 6.83
C TYR A 221 27.34 13.52 7.26
N ARG A 222 28.27 13.82 6.34
CA ARG A 222 29.39 14.75 6.60
C ARG A 222 28.92 16.20 6.47
N ASN A 223 28.61 16.88 7.56
CA ASN A 223 28.46 18.33 7.53
C ASN A 223 29.84 19.01 7.43
N LYS A 224 30.49 18.88 6.27
CA LYS A 224 31.71 19.62 5.96
C LYS A 224 31.33 20.83 5.11
N SER A 225 31.27 21.98 5.77
CA SER A 225 31.28 23.31 5.16
C SER A 225 29.98 23.71 4.45
N GLY A 226 28.92 23.89 5.22
CA GLY A 226 28.11 25.12 5.14
C GLY A 226 27.08 25.32 4.03
N ASN A 227 26.83 24.39 3.10
CA ASN A 227 25.75 24.61 2.09
C ASN A 227 25.23 23.36 1.34
N LYS A 228 25.48 22.13 1.80
CA LYS A 228 24.90 20.94 1.16
C LYS A 228 23.69 20.45 1.94
N GLU A 229 22.50 20.74 1.39
CA GLU A 229 21.24 20.22 1.92
C GLU A 229 21.19 18.68 1.80
N PRO A 230 20.55 18.00 2.76
CA PRO A 230 20.37 16.55 2.68
C PRO A 230 19.49 16.20 1.48
N ILE A 231 19.79 15.07 0.81
CA ILE A 231 19.07 14.62 -0.38
C ILE A 231 17.58 14.38 -0.11
N VAL A 232 17.26 13.89 1.09
CA VAL A 232 15.89 13.67 1.55
C VAL A 232 15.72 14.21 2.96
N GLN A 233 14.52 14.72 3.27
CA GLN A 233 14.19 15.21 4.59
C GLN A 233 13.46 14.14 5.41
N TRP A 234 14.04 13.74 6.54
CA TRP A 234 13.40 12.81 7.47
C TRP A 234 12.63 13.57 8.54
N LYS A 235 11.30 13.58 8.41
CA LYS A 235 10.38 14.22 9.36
C LYS A 235 9.41 13.18 9.89
N MET A 236 9.26 13.10 11.21
CA MET A 236 8.23 12.27 11.81
C MET A 236 6.86 12.87 11.52
N ARG A 237 5.87 12.03 11.23
CA ARG A 237 4.48 12.47 11.22
C ARG A 237 4.04 12.84 12.62
N LEU A 238 3.16 13.83 12.70
CA LEU A 238 2.45 14.14 13.94
C LEU A 238 1.61 12.91 14.31
N PRO A 239 1.72 12.39 15.56
CA PRO A 239 0.86 11.32 16.02
C PRO A 239 -0.60 11.77 15.92
N GLU A 240 -1.43 11.00 15.24
CA GLU A 240 -2.86 11.25 15.29
C GLU A 240 -3.33 11.08 16.74
N LYS A 241 -4.10 12.05 17.24
CA LYS A 241 -4.64 12.00 18.59
C LYS A 241 -5.63 10.84 18.64
N LYS A 242 -5.17 9.68 19.13
CA LYS A 242 -6.07 8.59 19.46
C LYS A 242 -7.08 9.13 20.48
N PRO A 243 -8.38 8.91 20.27
CA PRO A 243 -9.38 9.33 21.24
C PRO A 243 -9.03 8.68 22.58
N LEU A 244 -8.89 9.52 23.62
CA LEU A 244 -8.47 9.10 24.97
C LEU A 244 -9.46 8.10 25.61
N VAL A 245 -10.66 7.99 25.05
CA VAL A 245 -11.69 7.05 25.43
C VAL A 245 -12.16 6.35 24.16
N LEU A 246 -12.10 5.01 24.13
CA LEU A 246 -12.77 4.22 23.11
C LEU A 246 -14.27 4.48 23.26
N PHE A 247 -14.86 5.14 22.26
CA PHE A 247 -16.27 5.48 22.26
C PHE A 247 -17.08 4.20 22.08
N ASP A 248 -17.41 3.54 23.19
CA ASP A 248 -18.27 2.37 23.19
C ASP A 248 -19.70 2.78 22.79
N ARG A 249 -20.30 2.03 21.86
CA ARG A 249 -21.68 2.23 21.41
C ARG A 249 -22.68 2.10 22.58
N GLN A 250 -22.29 1.42 23.66
CA GLN A 250 -23.04 1.34 24.92
C GLN A 250 -23.09 2.67 25.70
N ASN A 251 -22.02 3.47 25.67
CA ASN A 251 -21.99 4.80 26.30
C ASN A 251 -22.90 5.81 25.58
N GLU A 252 -23.19 5.61 24.30
CA GLU A 252 -24.14 6.44 23.56
C GLU A 252 -25.57 6.27 24.09
N LEU A 253 -25.95 5.04 24.45
CA LEU A 253 -27.27 4.75 25.01
C LEU A 253 -27.42 5.36 26.41
N ASP A 254 -26.42 5.20 27.27
CA ASP A 254 -26.43 5.78 28.62
C ASP A 254 -26.36 7.32 28.62
N SER A 255 -25.62 7.92 27.69
CA SER A 255 -25.52 9.38 27.56
C SER A 255 -26.75 10.01 26.91
N ARG A 256 -27.47 9.28 26.04
CA ARG A 256 -28.79 9.68 25.53
C ARG A 256 -29.84 9.64 26.64
N ILE A 257 -29.79 8.65 27.54
CA ILE A 257 -30.73 8.53 28.67
C ILE A 257 -30.54 9.65 29.71
N ARG A 258 -29.30 10.15 29.91
CA ARG A 258 -29.04 11.26 30.84
C ARG A 258 -29.37 12.65 30.29
N LYS A 259 -29.67 12.80 29.00
CA LYS A 259 -30.06 14.09 28.37
C LYS A 259 -31.56 14.39 28.49
N GLY A 260 -32.20 13.93 29.57
CA GLY A 260 -33.60 14.23 29.90
C GLY A 260 -33.81 15.49 30.76
N SER A 261 -32.81 16.36 30.94
CA SER A 261 -33.02 17.64 31.65
C SER A 261 -33.31 18.73 30.64
N ALA A 262 -34.58 19.12 30.56
CA ALA A 262 -35.06 20.24 29.77
C ALA A 262 -34.22 21.48 30.10
N LYS A 263 -33.55 22.06 29.09
CA LYS A 263 -32.99 23.40 29.18
C LYS A 263 -34.15 24.39 29.28
N THR A 264 -34.57 24.74 30.49
CA THR A 264 -35.21 26.03 30.73
C THR A 264 -34.17 27.10 30.38
N ARG A 265 -34.41 27.80 29.28
CA ARG A 265 -33.61 28.95 28.85
C ARG A 265 -33.96 30.10 29.81
N LEU A 266 -33.23 30.18 30.92
CA LEU A 266 -33.35 31.30 31.86
C LEU A 266 -32.58 32.49 31.27
N GLU A 267 -33.30 33.56 30.93
CA GLU A 267 -32.71 34.83 30.52
C GLU A 267 -31.99 35.46 31.74
N PRO A 268 -30.68 35.76 31.65
CA PRO A 268 -29.87 36.19 32.80
C PRO A 268 -30.40 37.41 33.57
N LEU A 269 -31.19 38.26 32.93
CA LEU A 269 -31.75 39.47 33.52
C LEU A 269 -32.87 39.19 34.53
N HIS A 270 -33.58 38.05 34.43
CA HIS A 270 -34.68 37.72 35.34
C HIS A 270 -34.20 37.22 36.70
N VAL A 271 -33.03 36.56 36.74
CA VAL A 271 -32.45 36.03 37.99
C VAL A 271 -31.93 37.16 38.87
N LEU A 272 -31.46 38.27 38.28
CA LEU A 272 -30.93 39.40 39.04
C LEU A 272 -32.03 40.23 39.73
N SER A 273 -33.27 40.21 39.24
CA SER A 273 -34.39 40.92 39.88
C SER A 273 -34.95 40.22 41.12
N GLU A 274 -34.69 38.92 41.30
CA GLU A 274 -35.19 38.17 42.47
C GLU A 274 -34.35 38.39 43.73
N PHE A 275 -33.13 38.92 43.61
CA PHE A 275 -32.24 39.18 44.76
C PHE A 275 -32.30 40.63 45.28
N GLN A 276 -33.25 41.43 44.80
CA GLN A 276 -33.34 42.85 45.16
C GLN A 276 -34.56 43.22 46.03
N ASN A 277 -35.15 42.25 46.75
CA ASN A 277 -36.07 42.49 47.87
C ASN A 277 -35.60 41.77 49.13
#